data_AF-A0A1S2LIG9-F1
#
_entry.id   AF-A0A1S2LIG9-F1
#
_cell.length_a   1.000
_cell.length_b   1.000
_cell.length_c   1.000
_cell.angle_alpha   90.00
_cell.angle_beta   90.00
_cell.angle_gamma   90.00
#
_symmetry.space_group_name_H-M   'P 1'
#
loop_
_entity.id
_entity.type
_entity.pdbx_description
1 polymer ?
#
loop_
_entity_poly.entity_id
_entity_poly.type
_entity_poly.pdbx_seq_one_letter_code
_entity_poly.pdbx_strand_id
1 'polypeptide(L)' 'MNIVDQIIYDIELLGNEDLGRELLEVVKHEQSQNKQYQVILHQVIKVDRKTYTVIINYLQKY' A
#
# COMPACT_ATOMS: atom_id res chain seq x y z
N MET A 1 -1.25 5.57 -18.48
CA MET A 1 -0.70 5.60 -17.12
C MET A 1 0.15 4.35 -16.97
N ASN A 2 1.48 4.50 -17.02
CA ASN A 2 2.37 3.34 -17.04
C ASN A 2 2.77 3.02 -15.60
N ILE A 3 2.41 1.81 -15.16
CA ILE A 3 2.97 1.23 -13.93
C ILE A 3 4.45 1.01 -14.21
N VAL A 4 5.30 1.69 -13.45
CA VAL A 4 6.75 1.55 -13.55
C VAL A 4 7.26 0.46 -12.60
N ASP A 5 6.55 0.22 -11.51
CA ASP A 5 6.88 -0.82 -10.53
C ASP A 5 5.68 -1.12 -9.61
N GLN A 6 5.73 -2.26 -8.92
CA GLN A 6 4.70 -2.74 -7.99
C GLN A 6 5.35 -3.34 -6.75
N ILE A 7 4.87 -2.94 -5.57
CA ILE A 7 5.28 -3.53 -4.29
C ILE A 7 4.07 -4.17 -3.61
N ILE A 8 4.35 -5.27 -2.90
CA ILE A 8 3.39 -6.06 -2.16
C ILE A 8 3.77 -6.00 -0.67
N TYR A 9 2.81 -5.62 0.18
CA TYR A 9 2.95 -5.59 1.64
C TYR A 9 1.97 -6.58 2.26
N ASP A 10 2.39 -7.26 3.32
CA ASP A 10 1.46 -7.96 4.20
C ASP A 10 1.28 -7.16 5.49
N ILE A 11 0.02 -6.88 5.83
CA ILE A 11 -0.38 -6.16 7.03
C ILE A 11 -1.13 -7.14 7.92
N GLU A 12 -0.57 -7.40 9.10
CA GLU A 12 -1.26 -8.12 10.16
C GLU A 12 -1.89 -7.11 11.13
N LEU A 13 -3.21 -7.15 11.29
CA LEU A 13 -3.93 -6.30 12.24
C LEU A 13 -3.96 -6.97 13.62
N LEU A 14 -3.36 -6.30 14.60
CA LEU A 14 -3.33 -6.71 15.99
C LEU A 14 -4.45 -6.02 16.79
N GLY A 15 -5.31 -6.83 17.40
CA GLY A 15 -6.33 -6.36 18.35
C GLY A 15 -7.33 -5.35 17.74
N ASN A 16 -7.18 -4.08 18.11
CA ASN A 16 -8.06 -2.97 17.75
C ASN A 16 -7.46 -2.05 16.67
N GLU A 17 -6.46 -2.51 15.92
CA GLU A 17 -5.89 -1.76 14.81
C GLU A 17 -6.92 -1.55 13.69
N ASP A 18 -6.94 -0.32 13.17
CA ASP A 18 -7.81 0.06 12.07
C ASP A 18 -7.06 -0.11 10.75
N LEU A 19 -7.57 -0.99 9.88
CA LEU A 19 -6.97 -1.24 8.57
C LEU A 19 -6.80 0.04 7.76
N GLY A 20 -7.78 0.94 7.80
CA GLY A 20 -7.73 2.20 7.05
C GLY A 20 -6.53 3.05 7.46
N ARG A 21 -6.25 3.14 8.77
CA ARG A 21 -5.05 3.83 9.29
C ARG A 21 -3.76 3.18 8.79
N GLU A 22 -3.62 1.86 8.93
CA GLU A 22 -2.41 1.13 8.51
C GLU A 22 -2.14 1.31 7.01
N LEU A 23 -3.17 1.22 6.17
CA LEU A 23 -3.05 1.47 4.73
C LEU A 23 -2.58 2.89 4.41
N LEU A 24 -3.10 3.90 5.13
CA LEU A 24 -2.68 5.29 4.95
C LEU A 24 -1.22 5.51 5.36
N GLU A 25 -0.76 4.81 6.40
CA GLU A 25 0.64 4.89 6.83
C GLU A 25 1.58 4.27 5.79
N VAL A 26 1.24 3.10 5.25
CA VAL A 26 2.02 2.47 4.16
C VAL A 26 2.08 3.39 2.94
N VAL A 27 0.93 3.93 2.49
CA VAL A 27 0.91 4.83 1.32
C VAL A 27 1.72 6.10 1.58
N LYS A 28 1.61 6.72 2.77
CA LYS A 28 2.40 7.90 3.12
C LYS A 28 3.89 7.59 3.18
N HIS A 29 4.27 6.46 3.76
CA HIS A 29 5.65 6.01 3.81
C HIS A 29 6.20 5.90 2.39
N GLU A 30 5.49 5.21 1.51
CA GLU A 30 5.91 5.03 0.12
C GLU A 30 5.98 6.32 -0.67
N GLN A 31 5.02 7.23 -0.50
CA GLN A 31 5.06 8.56 -1.13
C GLN A 31 6.26 9.39 -0.66
N SER A 32 6.67 9.23 0.59
CA SER A 32 7.81 9.95 1.17
C SER A 32 9.15 9.46 0.61
N GLN A 33 9.29 8.15 0.38
CA GLN A 33 10.48 7.51 -0.17
C GLN A 33 10.57 7.69 -1.69
N ASN A 34 9.44 7.61 -2.38
CA ASN A 34 9.35 7.55 -3.85
C ASN A 34 8.79 8.83 -4.47
N LYS A 35 9.36 9.99 -4.13
CA LYS A 35 8.83 11.32 -4.54
C LYS A 35 8.74 11.55 -6.04
N GLN A 36 9.50 10.82 -6.84
CA GLN A 36 9.48 10.90 -8.31
C GLN A 36 8.31 10.14 -8.94
N TYR A 37 7.64 9.28 -8.16
CA TYR A 37 6.53 8.46 -8.62
C TYR A 37 5.22 8.87 -7.93
N GLN A 38 4.12 8.67 -8.63
CA GLN A 38 2.80 8.70 -8.03
C GLN A 38 2.51 7.30 -7.46
N VAL A 39 2.29 7.25 -6.15
CA VAL A 39 1.99 6.01 -5.41
C VAL A 39 0.49 5.81 -5.32
N ILE A 40 -0.02 4.67 -5.76
CA ILE A 40 -1.43 4.31 -5.66
C ILE A 40 -1.58 2.95 -4.97
N LEU A 41 -2.46 2.91 -3.97
CA LEU A 41 -2.97 1.66 -3.42
C LEU A 41 -3.91 1.01 -4.46
N HIS A 42 -3.46 -0.09 -5.06
CA HIS A 42 -4.15 -0.74 -6.16
C HIS A 42 -5.17 -1.77 -5.66
N GLN A 43 -4.77 -2.60 -4.70
CA GLN A 43 -5.61 -3.68 -4.20
C GLN A 43 -5.31 -3.99 -2.74
N VAL A 44 -6.34 -4.40 -1.99
CA VAL A 44 -6.21 -4.95 -0.64
C VAL A 44 -6.96 -6.27 -0.61
N ILE A 45 -6.28 -7.34 -0.23
CA ILE A 45 -6.79 -8.71 -0.24
C ILE A 45 -6.74 -9.23 1.19
N LYS A 46 -7.89 -9.61 1.74
CA LYS A 46 -7.93 -10.29 3.04
C LYS A 46 -7.51 -11.75 2.88
N VAL A 47 -6.38 -12.13 3.46
CA VAL A 47 -5.83 -13.49 3.38
C VAL A 47 -6.42 -14.38 4.46
N ASP A 48 -6.52 -13.85 5.68
CA ASP A 48 -7.12 -14.54 6.83
C ASP A 48 -7.83 -13.58 7.78
N ARG A 49 -8.13 -14.00 9.02
CA ARG A 49 -8.87 -13.16 9.98
C ARG A 49 -8.17 -11.84 10.30
N LYS A 50 -6.84 -11.81 10.29
CA LYS A 50 -6.01 -10.66 10.70
C LYS A 50 -5.05 -10.18 9.61
N THR A 51 -4.75 -10.99 8.61
CA THR A 51 -3.75 -10.66 7.59
C THR A 51 -4.40 -10.14 6.31
N TYR A 52 -3.82 -9.06 5.78
CA TYR A 52 -4.19 -8.42 4.52
C TYR A 52 -2.97 -8.21 3.65
N THR A 53 -3.02 -8.66 2.40
CA THR A 53 -2.01 -8.33 1.39
C THR A 53 -2.43 -7.07 0.65
N VAL A 54 -1.54 -6.09 0.57
CA VAL A 54 -1.74 -4.79 -0.07
C VAL A 54 -0.81 -4.68 -1.27
N ILE A 55 -1.37 -4.35 -2.41
CA ILE A 55 -0.63 -4.12 -3.65
C ILE A 55 -0.59 -2.63 -3.91
N ILE A 56 0.61 -2.07 -4.04
CA ILE A 56 0.86 -0.67 -4.33
C ILE A 56 1.55 -0.57 -5.67
N ASN A 57 1.04 0.32 -6.54
CA ASN A 57 1.64 0.62 -7.82
C ASN A 57 2.35 1.97 -7.78
N TYR A 58 3.56 2.01 -8.32
CA TYR A 58 4.25 3.24 -8.66
C TYR A 58 3.99 3.58 -10.12
N LEU A 59 3.62 4.84 -10.34
CA LEU A 59 3.34 5.38 -11.65
C LEU A 59 4.33 6.51 -11.93
N GLN A 60 4.78 6.61 -13.18
CA GLN A 60 5.57 7.74 -13.60
C GLN A 60 4.76 9.04 -13.43
N LYS A 61 5.34 10.05 -12.76
CA LYS A 61 4.75 11.40 -12.73
C LYS A 61 4.89 12.03 -14.11
N TYR A 62 3.80 12.59 -14.62
CA TYR A 62 3.78 13.41 -15.84
C TYR A 62 4.25 14.83 -15.55
#